data_AF-A0AAJ1V534-F1
#
_entry.id   AF-A0AAJ1V534-F1
#
_cell.length_a   1.000
_cell.length_b   1.000
_cell.length_c   1.000
_cell.angle_alpha   90.00
_cell.angle_beta   90.00
_cell.angle_gamma   90.00
#
_symmetry.space_group_name_H-M   'P 1'
#
loop_
_entity.id
_entity.type
_entity.pdbx_description
1 polymer ?
#
loop_
_entity_poly.entity_id
_entity_poly.type
_entity_poly.pdbx_seq_one_letter_code
_entity_poly.pdbx_strand_id
1 'polypeptide(L)' 'MNKLDLQKAIKTTLRTIAKMGRDENASMEIPGRICRYFKCDISDVLEYRIENTNN' A
#
# COMPACT_ATOMS: atom_id res chain seq x y z
N MET A 1 8.58 6.59 -9.53
CA MET A 1 7.31 6.15 -10.14
C MET A 1 6.19 7.05 -9.65
N ASN A 2 5.29 7.52 -10.51
CA ASN A 2 4.13 8.33 -10.07
C ASN A 2 2.93 7.43 -9.68
N LYS A 3 1.86 8.01 -9.11
CA LYS A 3 0.67 7.25 -8.65
C LYS A 3 -0.03 6.49 -9.78
N LEU A 4 -0.10 7.05 -10.99
CA LEU A 4 -0.72 6.42 -12.16
C LEU A 4 0.10 5.25 -12.70
N ASP A 5 1.42 5.38 -12.70
CA ASP A 5 2.33 4.32 -13.08
C ASP A 5 2.21 3.14 -12.12
N LEU A 6 2.19 3.41 -10.81
CA LEU A 6 2.03 2.38 -9.79
C LEU A 6 0.68 1.67 -9.94
N GLN A 7 -0.39 2.43 -10.15
CA GLN A 7 -1.73 1.90 -10.37
C GLN A 7 -1.75 0.87 -11.51
N LYS A 8 -1.12 1.21 -12.64
CA LYS A 8 -1.01 0.34 -13.82
C LYS A 8 -0.12 -0.88 -13.53
N ALA A 9 1.03 -0.67 -12.89
CA ALA A 9 1.99 -1.71 -12.55
C ALA A 9 1.38 -2.82 -11.67
N ILE A 10 0.63 -2.45 -10.64
CA ILE A 10 0.02 -3.41 -9.70
C ILE A 10 -1.43 -3.77 -10.05
N LYS A 11 -1.91 -3.33 -11.22
CA LYS A 11 -3.26 -3.62 -11.76
C LYS A 11 -4.39 -3.32 -10.76
N THR A 12 -4.36 -2.12 -10.17
CA THR A 12 -5.38 -1.68 -9.20
C THR A 12 -6.18 -0.48 -9.72
N THR A 13 -7.10 0.03 -8.91
CA THR A 13 -7.91 1.20 -9.23
C THR A 13 -7.30 2.48 -8.68
N LEU A 14 -7.58 3.62 -9.32
CA LEU A 14 -7.27 4.95 -8.77
C LEU A 14 -7.85 5.15 -7.37
N ARG A 15 -9.06 4.61 -7.11
CA ARG A 15 -9.69 4.65 -5.80
C ARG A 15 -8.83 3.97 -4.74
N THR A 16 -8.29 2.80 -5.04
CA THR A 16 -7.42 2.06 -4.12
C THR A 16 -6.13 2.81 -3.83
N ILE A 17 -5.48 3.38 -4.84
CA ILE A 17 -4.27 4.22 -4.65
C ILE A 17 -4.61 5.45 -3.79
N ALA A 18 -5.77 6.06 -4.00
CA ALA A 18 -6.20 7.22 -3.23
C ALA A 18 -6.46 6.87 -1.76
N LYS A 19 -7.03 5.69 -1.46
CA LYS A 19 -7.21 5.18 -0.09
C LYS A 19 -5.87 5.02 0.63
N MET A 20 -4.91 4.36 -0.01
CA MET A 20 -3.57 4.18 0.55
C MET A 20 -2.87 5.51 0.85
N GLY A 21 -3.09 6.53 0.01
CA GLY A 21 -2.54 7.86 0.25
C GLY A 21 -3.26 8.68 1.33
N ARG A 22 -4.34 8.17 1.92
CA ARG A 22 -5.09 8.77 3.03
C ARG A 22 -5.10 7.86 4.27
N ASP A 23 -4.21 6.87 4.32
CA ASP A 23 -4.13 5.87 5.38
C ASP A 23 -5.46 5.15 5.68
N GLU A 24 -6.31 5.00 4.65
CA GLU A 24 -7.57 4.25 4.74
C GLU A 24 -7.37 2.76 4.51
N ASN A 25 -8.28 1.94 5.07
CA ASN A 25 -8.30 0.50 4.88
C ASN A 25 -8.34 0.09 3.39
N ALA A 26 -7.36 -0.74 3.02
CA ALA A 26 -7.20 -1.38 1.72
C ALA A 26 -7.07 -2.90 1.89
N SER A 27 -7.27 -3.65 0.80
CA SER A 27 -7.08 -5.10 0.80
C SER A 27 -5.59 -5.46 0.97
N MET A 28 -5.30 -6.48 1.78
CA MET A 28 -3.95 -7.04 1.94
C MET A 28 -3.35 -7.59 0.64
N GLU A 29 -4.18 -7.83 -0.38
CA GLU A 29 -3.69 -8.20 -1.71
C GLU A 29 -2.85 -7.08 -2.36
N ILE A 30 -3.14 -5.82 -2.04
CA ILE A 30 -2.48 -4.66 -2.65
C ILE A 30 -1.00 -4.59 -2.26
N PRO A 31 -0.61 -4.60 -0.97
CA PRO A 31 0.77 -4.78 -0.54
C PRO A 31 1.46 -5.98 -1.20
N GLY A 32 0.80 -7.15 -1.27
CA GLY A 32 1.38 -8.33 -1.92
C GLY A 32 1.63 -8.19 -3.43
N ARG A 33 0.86 -7.36 -4.13
CA ARG A 33 1.13 -7.01 -5.55
C ARG A 33 2.29 -6.02 -5.68
N ILE A 34 2.41 -5.09 -4.73
CA ILE A 34 3.54 -4.14 -4.67
C ILE A 34 4.85 -4.91 -4.46
N CYS A 35 4.89 -5.83 -3.49
CA CYS A 35 6.07 -6.67 -3.23
C CYS A 35 6.48 -7.49 -4.45
N ARG A 36 5.53 -8.12 -5.15
CA ARG A 36 5.82 -8.86 -6.39
C ARG A 36 6.38 -7.98 -7.50
N TYR A 37 5.91 -6.74 -7.60
CA TYR A 37 6.38 -5.80 -8.62
C TYR A 37 7.81 -5.30 -8.32
N PHE A 38 8.07 -4.90 -7.07
CA PHE A 38 9.37 -4.38 -6.65
C PHE A 38 10.37 -5.45 -6.22
N LYS A 39 9.96 -6.71 -6.14
CA LYS A 39 10.76 -7.85 -5.64
C LYS A 39 11.31 -7.59 -4.23
N CYS A 40 10.45 -7.09 -3.34
CA CYS A 40 10.78 -6.77 -1.95
C CYS A 40 10.01 -7.66 -0.96
N ASP A 41 10.39 -7.62 0.30
CA ASP A 41 9.64 -8.29 1.37
C ASP A 41 8.36 -7.50 1.70
N ILE A 42 7.41 -8.15 2.37
CA ILE A 42 6.19 -7.50 2.85
C ILE A 42 6.47 -6.54 4.01
N SER A 43 7.51 -6.81 4.81
CA SER A 43 7.96 -5.91 5.89
C SER A 43 8.49 -4.58 5.37
N ASP A 44 8.91 -4.51 4.10
CA ASP A 44 9.42 -3.27 3.49
C ASP A 44 8.30 -2.27 3.14
N VAL A 45 7.05 -2.74 3.05
CA VAL A 45 5.91 -1.95 2.55
C VAL A 45 4.78 -1.77 3.56
N LEU A 46 4.78 -2.54 4.65
CA LEU A 46 3.76 -2.53 5.68
C LEU A 46 4.37 -2.47 7.07
N GLU A 47 3.75 -1.67 7.94
CA GLU A 47 4.07 -1.55 9.35
C GLU A 47 2.76 -1.55 10.14
N TYR A 48 2.71 -2.28 11.25
CA TYR A 48 1.61 -2.17 12.20
C TYR A 48 1.93 -1.06 13.20
N ARG A 49 1.12 0.00 13.22
CA ARG A 49 1.26 1.09 14.19
C ARG A 49 0.38 0.82 15.40
N ILE A 50 1.01 0.68 16.56
CA ILE A 50 0.34 0.73 17.85
C ILE A 50 0.09 2.20 18.15
N GLU A 51 -1.16 2.64 18.16
CA GLU A 51 -1.49 3.97 18.65
C GLU A 51 -1.19 4.00 20.15
N ASN A 52 -0.04 4.55 20.52
CA ASN A 52 0.27 4.83 21.91
C ASN A 52 -0.60 6.02 22.32
N THR A 53 -1.75 5.73 22.93
CA THR A 53 -2.53 6.73 23.66
C THR A 53 -1.70 7.22 24.84
N ASN A 54 -0.80 8.16 24.61
CA ASN A 54 -0.25 8.97 25.69
C ASN A 54 -1.39 9.87 26.17
N ASN A 55 -1.93 9.51 27.33
CA ASN A 55 -2.94 10.27 28.08
C ASN A 55 -2.37 11.61 28.57
#